data_AF-A0A8D8CPV3-F1
#
_entry.id   AF-A0A8D8CPV3-F1
#
_cell.length_a   1.000
_cell.length_b   1.000
_cell.length_c   1.000
_cell.angle_alpha   90.00
_cell.angle_beta   90.00
_cell.angle_gamma   90.00
#
_symmetry.space_group_name_H-M   'P 1'
#
loop_
_entity.id
_entity.type
_entity.pdbx_description
1 polymer ?
#
loop_
_entity_poly.entity_id
_entity_poly.type
_entity_poly.pdbx_seq_one_letter_code
_entity_poly.pdbx_strand_id
1 'polypeptide(L)'
;MLLRNIELEKAACMLVNWYDQFRKNTIKAQIVPVPENVLEYLRQDLVILPKECSVLSSSDTSKTKHFNTYNDEFSDDEDEEELPAFPEFSKKLSDSIEKLGGSAFLKSDWHSPKDAQWITLGQSLKVKDITDAYQLLKASSFCKEDFAERSSLANAAGFH
;
A
#
# COMPACT_ATOMS: atom_id res chain seq x y z
N MET A 1 -36.22 15.82 8.60
CA MET A 1 -34.88 16.43 8.60
C MET A 1 -33.94 15.47 9.32
N LEU A 2 -32.91 14.98 8.64
CA LEU A 2 -31.97 14.02 9.20
C LEU A 2 -30.66 14.76 9.45
N LEU A 3 -30.28 14.92 10.72
CA LEU A 3 -28.98 15.46 11.12
C LEU A 3 -28.10 14.25 11.42
N ARG A 4 -27.07 14.03 10.59
CA ARG A 4 -26.23 12.85 10.67
C ARG A 4 -24.82 13.19 11.14
N ASN A 5 -24.27 12.30 11.95
CA ASN A 5 -22.87 12.32 12.31
C ASN A 5 -22.07 11.57 11.23
N ILE A 6 -21.46 12.33 10.33
CA ILE A 6 -20.74 11.81 9.16
C ILE A 6 -19.51 10.99 9.59
N GLU A 7 -18.87 11.33 10.72
CA GLU A 7 -17.69 10.61 11.22
C GLU A 7 -18.01 9.16 11.60
N LEU A 8 -19.15 8.93 12.26
CA LEU A 8 -19.59 7.57 12.60
C LEU A 8 -19.93 6.76 11.35
N GLU A 9 -20.50 7.40 10.33
CA GLU A 9 -20.82 6.73 9.05
C GLU A 9 -19.56 6.37 8.27
N LYS A 10 -18.59 7.30 8.21
CA LYS A 10 -17.27 7.05 7.61
C LYS A 10 -16.58 5.88 8.30
N ALA A 11 -16.56 5.88 9.63
CA ALA A 11 -15.96 4.79 10.39
C ALA A 11 -16.65 3.45 10.12
N ALA A 12 -17.98 3.42 10.11
CA ALA A 12 -18.74 2.20 9.77
C ALA A 12 -18.41 1.65 8.37
N CYS A 13 -18.03 2.51 7.43
CA CYS A 13 -17.66 2.11 6.07
C CYS A 13 -16.22 1.59 5.92
N MET A 14 -15.37 1.69 6.95
CA MET A 14 -14.02 1.13 6.91
C MET A 14 -14.05 -0.39 6.83
N LEU A 15 -13.22 -0.98 5.95
CA LEU A 15 -13.17 -2.43 5.74
C LEU A 15 -13.05 -3.19 7.07
N VAL A 16 -12.19 -2.72 7.97
CA VAL A 16 -11.92 -3.36 9.27
C VAL A 16 -13.16 -3.46 10.16
N ASN A 17 -14.14 -2.55 10.01
CA ASN A 17 -15.32 -2.50 10.88
C ASN A 17 -16.47 -3.39 10.39
N TRP A 18 -16.49 -3.75 9.10
CA TRP A 18 -17.55 -4.57 8.53
C TRP A 18 -17.09 -5.93 7.99
N TYR A 19 -15.78 -6.15 7.78
CA TYR A 19 -15.25 -7.37 7.16
C TYR A 19 -15.65 -8.64 7.92
N ASP A 20 -15.51 -8.65 9.24
CA ASP A 20 -15.85 -9.84 10.05
C ASP A 20 -17.35 -10.14 10.04
N GLN A 21 -18.19 -9.11 10.00
CA GLN A 21 -19.65 -9.25 9.95
C GLN A 21 -20.11 -9.86 8.61
N PHE A 22 -19.49 -9.44 7.50
CA PHE A 22 -19.85 -9.87 6.16
C PHE A 22 -18.86 -10.86 5.54
N ARG A 23 -18.03 -11.53 6.35
CA ARG A 23 -16.95 -12.41 5.89
C ARG A 23 -17.41 -13.50 4.93
N LYS A 24 -18.64 -14.00 5.11
CA LYS A 24 -19.26 -15.03 4.25
C LYS A 24 -19.78 -14.49 2.91
N ASN A 25 -19.96 -13.17 2.82
CA ASN A 25 -20.58 -12.48 1.69
C ASN A 25 -19.59 -11.58 0.94
N THR A 26 -18.32 -11.59 1.33
CA THR A 26 -17.26 -10.76 0.75
C THR A 26 -16.07 -11.61 0.30
N ILE A 27 -15.20 -11.01 -0.49
CA ILE A 27 -13.97 -11.64 -0.98
C ILE A 27 -13.02 -11.86 0.19
N LYS A 28 -12.29 -12.99 0.20
CA LYS A 28 -11.25 -13.26 1.19
C LYS A 28 -10.21 -12.12 1.16
N ALA A 29 -9.94 -11.52 2.30
CA ALA A 29 -9.01 -10.41 2.45
C ALA A 29 -8.02 -10.71 3.59
N GLN A 30 -6.87 -10.04 3.55
CA GLN A 30 -5.92 -9.97 4.65
C GLN A 30 -5.76 -8.49 5.01
N ILE A 31 -5.93 -8.17 6.29
CA ILE A 31 -5.82 -6.80 6.80
C ILE A 31 -4.41 -6.66 7.37
N VAL A 32 -3.62 -5.76 6.78
CA VAL A 32 -2.26 -5.45 7.23
C VAL A 32 -2.25 -4.05 7.81
N PRO A 33 -2.01 -3.87 9.12
CA PRO A 33 -1.87 -2.55 9.72
C PRO A 33 -0.64 -1.85 9.15
N VAL A 34 -0.80 -0.59 8.73
CA VAL A 34 0.31 0.24 8.25
C VAL A 34 0.95 0.95 9.46
N PRO A 35 2.23 0.70 9.77
CA PRO A 35 2.96 1.42 10.81
C PRO A 35 3.10 2.92 10.49
N GLU A 36 3.22 3.79 11.50
CA GLU A 36 3.26 5.25 11.28
C GLU A 36 4.44 5.69 10.40
N ASN A 37 5.61 5.06 10.54
CA ASN A 37 6.79 5.36 9.71
C ASN A 37 6.57 5.01 8.23
N VAL A 38 5.87 3.90 7.94
CA VAL A 38 5.50 3.52 6.57
C VAL A 38 4.46 4.49 6.03
N LEU A 39 3.54 4.92 6.90
CA LEU A 39 2.46 5.81 6.54
C LEU A 39 2.99 7.21 6.19
N GLU A 40 3.94 7.75 6.95
CA GLU A 40 4.68 8.97 6.62
C GLU A 40 5.38 8.86 5.25
N TYR A 41 6.06 7.74 4.99
CA TYR A 41 6.66 7.46 3.69
C TYR A 41 5.64 7.40 2.54
N LEU A 42 4.48 6.77 2.75
CA LEU A 42 3.43 6.67 1.72
C LEU A 42 2.79 8.02 1.39
N ARG A 43 2.76 8.96 2.36
CA ARG A 43 2.26 10.33 2.15
C ARG A 43 3.19 11.20 1.31
N GLN A 44 4.48 10.90 1.26
CA GLN A 44 5.44 11.68 0.46
C GLN A 44 5.12 11.58 -1.04
N ASP A 45 5.29 12.68 -1.78
CA ASP A 45 4.96 12.73 -3.20
C ASP A 45 6.00 12.05 -4.10
N LEU A 46 7.24 11.90 -3.63
CA LEU A 46 8.29 11.23 -4.37
C LEU A 46 8.04 9.71 -4.41
N VAL A 47 8.04 9.12 -5.61
CA VAL A 47 7.91 7.67 -5.82
C VAL A 47 9.30 7.02 -5.72
N ILE A 48 9.83 6.96 -4.50
CA ILE A 48 11.05 6.23 -4.17
C ILE A 48 10.63 4.88 -3.62
N LEU A 49 11.07 3.76 -4.19
CA LEU A 49 10.73 2.43 -3.70
C LEU A 49 11.68 1.99 -2.57
N PRO A 50 11.19 1.18 -1.61
CA PRO A 50 12.04 0.69 -0.54
C PRO A 50 13.13 -0.27 -1.02
N LYS A 51 14.22 -0.40 -0.24
CA LYS A 51 15.33 -1.31 -0.51
C LYS A 51 14.87 -2.74 -0.76
N GLU A 52 13.78 -3.19 -0.12
CA GLU A 52 13.27 -4.56 -0.28
C GLU A 52 12.77 -4.86 -1.71
N CYS A 53 12.39 -3.84 -2.49
CA CYS A 53 11.94 -4.00 -3.87
C CYS A 53 13.09 -4.29 -4.84
N SER A 54 14.33 -3.90 -4.53
CA SER A 54 15.50 -4.12 -5.41
C SER A 54 16.05 -5.55 -5.33
N VAL A 55 15.97 -6.17 -4.14
CA VAL A 55 16.53 -7.51 -3.84
C VAL A 55 15.81 -8.64 -4.60
N LEU A 56 14.57 -8.41 -5.01
CA LEU A 56 13.76 -9.40 -5.75
C LEU A 56 14.18 -9.57 -7.22
N SER A 57 15.10 -8.73 -7.73
CA SER A 57 15.59 -8.82 -9.12
C SER A 57 16.66 -9.90 -9.35
N SER A 58 17.20 -10.51 -8.29
CA SER A 58 18.35 -11.43 -8.39
C SER A 58 18.02 -12.93 -8.31
N SER A 59 16.76 -13.33 -8.11
CA SER A 59 16.38 -14.74 -8.11
C SER A 59 15.61 -15.13 -9.38
N ASP A 60 16.34 -15.81 -10.25
CA ASP A 60 15.93 -16.42 -11.51
C ASP A 60 14.75 -17.40 -11.32
N THR A 61 13.52 -16.93 -11.53
CA THR A 61 12.37 -17.65 -12.13
C THR A 61 11.20 -16.68 -12.30
N SER A 62 10.87 -16.32 -13.55
CA SER A 62 9.57 -15.79 -14.00
C SER A 62 8.89 -14.63 -13.22
N LYS A 63 9.65 -13.72 -12.59
CA LYS A 63 9.11 -12.45 -12.08
C LYS A 63 9.45 -11.30 -13.03
N THR A 64 8.43 -10.52 -13.36
CA THR A 64 8.45 -9.41 -14.32
C THR A 64 9.44 -8.33 -13.88
N LYS A 65 10.34 -7.89 -14.77
CA LYS A 65 11.27 -6.79 -14.50
C LYS A 65 10.47 -5.50 -14.28
N HIS A 66 10.37 -5.05 -13.04
CA HIS A 66 9.90 -3.68 -12.76
C HIS A 66 10.99 -2.70 -13.18
N PHE A 67 10.65 -1.76 -14.06
CA PHE A 67 11.56 -0.70 -14.49
C PHE A 67 11.69 0.33 -13.36
N ASN A 68 12.79 0.25 -12.62
CA ASN A 68 13.16 1.26 -11.63
C ASN A 68 13.95 2.37 -12.34
N THR A 69 13.24 3.36 -12.91
CA THR A 69 13.83 4.56 -13.54
C THR A 69 14.91 5.23 -12.70
N TYR A 70 14.81 5.16 -11.37
CA TYR A 70 15.76 5.81 -10.47
C TYR A 70 17.10 5.08 -10.27
N ASN A 71 17.21 3.82 -10.70
CA ASN A 71 18.40 3.03 -10.42
C ASN A 71 19.38 2.90 -11.61
N ASP A 72 19.03 3.43 -12.79
CA ASP A 72 19.79 3.19 -14.04
C ASP A 72 20.49 4.44 -14.61
N GLU A 73 20.27 5.65 -14.06
CA GLU A 73 20.84 6.90 -14.61
C GLU A 73 21.62 7.81 -13.63
N PHE A 74 21.77 7.44 -12.35
CA PHE A 74 22.43 8.31 -11.35
C PHE A 74 23.48 7.58 -10.47
N SER A 75 24.25 6.65 -11.05
CA SER A 75 25.40 6.05 -10.35
C SER A 75 26.71 6.73 -10.74
N ASP A 76 26.86 8.03 -10.45
CA ASP A 76 28.17 8.68 -10.37
C ASP A 76 28.17 9.95 -9.49
N ASP A 77 27.57 9.89 -8.29
CA ASP A 77 27.84 10.89 -7.24
C ASP A 77 27.79 10.22 -5.85
N GLU A 78 28.82 10.47 -5.04
CA GLU A 78 29.11 9.90 -3.72
C GLU A 78 28.20 10.45 -2.60
N ASP A 79 26.89 10.50 -2.82
CA ASP A 79 25.89 10.77 -1.79
C ASP A 79 24.93 9.58 -1.72
N GLU A 80 25.20 8.60 -0.85
CA GLU A 80 24.26 7.51 -0.54
C GLU A 80 22.99 8.09 0.10
N GLU A 81 22.03 8.56 -0.69
CA GLU A 81 20.67 8.78 -0.20
C GLU A 81 20.14 7.44 0.31
N GLU A 82 20.05 7.30 1.64
CA GLU A 82 19.60 6.07 2.27
C GLU A 82 18.17 5.75 1.82
N LEU A 83 18.04 4.84 0.85
CA LEU A 83 16.73 4.35 0.41
C LEU A 83 15.91 3.87 1.62
N PRO A 84 14.60 4.18 1.67
CA PRO A 84 13.76 3.78 2.78
C PRO A 84 13.72 2.24 2.89
N ALA A 85 13.67 1.73 4.12
CA ALA A 85 13.63 0.29 4.38
C ALA A 85 12.52 -0.02 5.38
N PHE A 86 11.66 -0.97 5.03
CA PHE A 86 10.53 -1.40 5.86
C PHE A 86 10.44 -2.94 5.89
N PRO A 87 11.46 -3.63 6.42
CA PRO A 87 11.58 -5.08 6.27
C PRO A 87 10.42 -5.84 6.90
N GLU A 88 9.93 -5.40 8.07
CA GLU A 88 8.79 -6.03 8.73
C GLU A 88 7.47 -5.86 7.96
N PHE A 89 7.23 -4.66 7.41
CA PHE A 89 6.01 -4.37 6.65
C PHE A 89 6.04 -5.06 5.28
N SER A 90 7.17 -4.99 4.58
CA SER A 90 7.40 -5.70 3.31
C SER A 90 7.21 -7.22 3.47
N LYS A 91 7.72 -7.81 4.56
CA LYS A 91 7.50 -9.22 4.87
C LYS A 91 6.02 -9.55 5.10
N LYS A 92 5.33 -8.77 5.96
CA LYS A 92 3.89 -8.95 6.21
C LYS A 92 3.06 -8.85 4.93
N LEU A 93 3.44 -7.95 4.03
CA LEU A 93 2.78 -7.76 2.74
C LEU A 93 3.00 -8.99 1.83
N SER A 94 4.24 -9.46 1.69
CA SER A 94 4.57 -10.67 0.93
C SER A 94 3.82 -11.90 1.46
N ASP A 95 3.86 -12.12 2.78
CA ASP A 95 3.15 -13.23 3.44
C ASP A 95 1.63 -13.17 3.19
N SER A 96 1.07 -11.95 3.14
CA SER A 96 -0.36 -11.73 2.91
C SER A 96 -0.74 -12.04 1.46
N ILE A 97 0.09 -11.66 0.49
CA ILE A 97 -0.12 -11.99 -0.93
C ILE A 97 -0.07 -13.52 -1.13
N GLU A 98 0.88 -14.20 -0.49
CA GLU A 98 0.98 -15.66 -0.54
C GLU A 98 -0.25 -16.35 0.08
N LYS A 99 -0.72 -15.90 1.25
CA LYS A 99 -1.95 -16.42 1.90
C LYS A 99 -3.24 -16.22 1.08
N LEU A 100 -3.23 -15.26 0.15
CA LEU A 100 -4.32 -14.99 -0.78
C LEU A 100 -4.20 -15.78 -2.10
N GLY A 101 -3.17 -16.61 -2.25
CA GLY A 101 -2.98 -17.47 -3.42
C GLY A 101 -1.98 -16.93 -4.43
N GLY A 102 -1.02 -16.10 -4.00
CA GLY A 102 0.07 -15.59 -4.83
C GLY A 102 -0.31 -14.40 -5.73
N SER A 103 -1.55 -13.93 -5.63
CA SER A 103 -1.93 -12.63 -6.19
C SER A 103 -3.10 -12.05 -5.41
N ALA A 104 -3.08 -10.74 -5.25
CA ALA A 104 -4.07 -10.01 -4.47
C ALA A 104 -4.49 -8.73 -5.18
N PHE A 105 -5.46 -8.05 -4.59
CA PHE A 105 -5.87 -6.70 -4.93
C PHE A 105 -5.75 -5.84 -3.69
N LEU A 106 -5.24 -4.62 -3.85
CA LEU A 106 -5.04 -3.71 -2.73
C LEU A 106 -6.20 -2.73 -2.59
N LYS A 107 -6.48 -2.39 -1.34
CA LYS A 107 -7.45 -1.40 -0.92
C LYS A 107 -6.96 -0.77 0.37
N SER A 108 -7.06 0.54 0.50
CA SER A 108 -6.96 1.24 1.77
C SER A 108 -8.28 1.10 2.55
N ASP A 109 -8.45 1.90 3.60
CA ASP A 109 -9.61 1.79 4.50
C ASP A 109 -10.94 1.98 3.72
N TRP A 110 -10.98 2.95 2.80
CA TRP A 110 -12.18 3.29 2.01
C TRP A 110 -12.00 3.04 0.52
N HIS A 111 -10.87 3.43 -0.06
CA HIS A 111 -10.67 3.45 -1.51
C HIS A 111 -9.72 2.36 -2.02
N SER A 112 -9.83 2.07 -3.32
CA SER A 112 -8.86 1.25 -4.04
C SER A 112 -8.03 2.16 -4.95
N PRO A 113 -6.74 1.85 -5.20
CA PRO A 113 -5.82 2.64 -6.02
C PRO A 113 -6.13 2.55 -7.53
N LYS A 114 -7.39 2.73 -7.92
CA LYS A 114 -7.86 2.64 -9.31
C LYS A 114 -7.27 3.73 -10.19
N ASP A 115 -7.03 4.89 -9.61
CA ASP A 115 -6.36 6.04 -10.24
C ASP A 115 -4.88 5.76 -10.53
N ALA A 116 -4.26 4.83 -9.82
CA ALA A 116 -2.87 4.41 -10.02
C ALA A 116 -2.72 3.18 -10.92
N GLN A 117 -3.79 2.67 -11.53
CA GLN A 117 -3.73 1.48 -12.39
C GLN A 117 -2.68 1.60 -13.51
N TRP A 118 -2.35 2.82 -13.96
CA TRP A 118 -1.40 3.08 -15.02
C TRP A 118 0.07 2.73 -14.67
N ILE A 119 0.43 2.67 -13.38
CA ILE A 119 1.83 2.46 -12.98
C ILE A 119 2.27 0.99 -13.06
N THR A 120 1.33 0.07 -12.97
CA THR A 120 1.63 -1.37 -12.96
C THR A 120 1.73 -1.93 -14.38
N LEU A 121 2.55 -2.97 -14.53
CA LEU A 121 2.71 -3.67 -15.79
C LEU A 121 1.39 -4.31 -16.23
N GLY A 122 0.97 -3.97 -17.45
CA GLY A 122 -0.31 -4.44 -17.99
C GLY A 122 -1.53 -3.66 -17.47
N GLN A 123 -1.31 -2.49 -16.86
CA GLN A 123 -2.36 -1.60 -16.37
C GLN A 123 -3.38 -2.37 -15.52
N SER A 124 -2.91 -3.02 -14.46
CA SER A 124 -3.73 -3.94 -13.67
C SER A 124 -3.63 -3.64 -12.18
N LEU A 125 -4.75 -3.74 -11.47
CA LEU A 125 -4.77 -3.64 -10.00
C LEU A 125 -4.39 -4.97 -9.32
N LYS A 126 -3.94 -5.96 -10.11
CA LYS A 126 -3.46 -7.24 -9.62
C LYS A 126 -2.04 -7.07 -9.10
N VAL A 127 -1.87 -7.32 -7.81
CA VAL A 127 -0.59 -7.28 -7.10
C VAL A 127 -0.06 -8.69 -6.96
N LYS A 128 1.15 -8.94 -7.46
CA LYS A 128 1.83 -10.24 -7.36
C LYS A 128 3.02 -10.21 -6.42
N ASP A 129 3.63 -9.04 -6.23
CA ASP A 129 4.76 -8.84 -5.34
C ASP A 129 4.64 -7.53 -4.55
N ILE A 130 5.61 -7.30 -3.68
CA ILE A 130 5.66 -6.07 -2.88
C ILE A 130 5.93 -4.83 -3.74
N THR A 131 6.57 -4.98 -4.89
CA THR A 131 6.90 -3.88 -5.79
C THR A 131 5.63 -3.30 -6.42
N ASP A 132 4.77 -4.15 -6.98
CA ASP A 132 3.43 -3.79 -7.46
C ASP A 132 2.65 -3.01 -6.39
N ALA A 133 2.74 -3.49 -5.14
CA ALA A 133 2.00 -2.91 -4.03
C ALA A 133 2.49 -1.50 -3.68
N TYR A 134 3.80 -1.32 -3.49
CA TYR A 134 4.37 -0.01 -3.19
C TYR A 134 4.15 0.97 -4.33
N GLN A 135 4.27 0.54 -5.59
CA GLN A 135 3.99 1.38 -6.75
C GLN A 135 2.54 1.88 -6.75
N LEU A 136 1.56 0.98 -6.58
CA LEU A 136 0.15 1.37 -6.53
C LEU A 136 -0.16 2.32 -5.37
N LEU A 137 0.34 2.01 -4.18
CA LEU A 137 0.10 2.83 -2.98
C LEU A 137 0.73 4.22 -3.10
N LYS A 138 1.93 4.33 -3.67
CA LYS A 138 2.62 5.61 -3.84
C LYS A 138 2.06 6.46 -4.97
N ALA A 139 1.58 5.83 -6.05
CA ALA A 139 1.03 6.55 -7.19
C ALA A 139 -0.46 6.94 -7.03
N SER A 140 -1.19 6.34 -6.09
CA SER A 140 -2.61 6.61 -5.89
C SER A 140 -2.84 7.82 -5.00
N SER A 141 -3.50 8.83 -5.57
CA SER A 141 -4.06 9.97 -4.84
C SER A 141 -5.15 9.54 -3.87
N PHE A 142 -6.00 8.57 -4.25
CA PHE A 142 -7.05 8.05 -3.37
C PHE A 142 -6.49 7.40 -2.11
N CYS A 143 -5.41 6.61 -2.22
CA CYS A 143 -4.78 6.03 -1.04
C CYS A 143 -4.11 7.12 -0.18
N LYS A 144 -3.50 8.15 -0.77
CA LYS A 144 -2.92 9.27 -0.02
C LYS A 144 -3.97 10.03 0.79
N GLU A 145 -5.16 10.28 0.21
CA GLU A 145 -6.29 10.89 0.92
C GLU A 145 -6.72 10.04 2.12
N ASP A 146 -6.92 8.74 1.93
CA ASP A 146 -7.27 7.81 3.02
C ASP A 146 -6.23 7.83 4.16
N PHE A 147 -4.94 7.85 3.81
CA PHE A 147 -3.85 7.90 4.78
C PHE A 147 -3.71 9.25 5.51
N ALA A 148 -4.12 10.35 4.87
CA ALA A 148 -4.19 11.67 5.49
C ALA A 148 -5.34 11.74 6.50
N GLU A 149 -6.52 11.20 6.17
CA GLU A 149 -7.66 11.14 7.10
C GLU A 149 -7.36 10.30 8.35
N ARG A 150 -6.55 9.24 8.22
CA ARG A 150 -6.16 8.44 9.39
C ARG A 150 -5.35 9.22 10.42
N SER A 151 -4.52 10.17 9.98
CA SER A 151 -3.77 11.06 10.89
C SER A 151 -4.71 11.91 11.72
N SER A 152 -5.76 12.47 11.12
CA SER A 152 -6.71 13.32 11.85
C SER A 152 -7.55 12.50 12.84
N LEU A 153 -7.92 11.27 12.47
CA LEU A 153 -8.65 10.35 13.35
C LEU A 153 -7.79 9.82 14.51
N ALA A 154 -6.52 9.47 14.28
CA ALA A 154 -5.60 9.06 15.35
C ALA A 154 -5.29 10.21 16.32
N ASN A 155 -5.20 11.44 15.82
CA ASN A 155 -5.05 12.64 16.67
C ASN A 155 -6.32 12.98 17.47
N ALA A 156 -7.50 12.53 17.01
CA ALA A 156 -8.78 12.72 17.70
C ALA A 156 -9.11 11.57 18.67
N ALA A 157 -8.68 10.35 18.34
CA ALA A 157 -8.86 9.15 19.14
C ALA A 157 -7.49 8.75 19.69
N GLY A 158 -7.08 9.32 20.82
CA GLY A 158 -5.86 8.95 21.54
C GLY A 158 -5.86 7.47 21.94
N PHE A 159 -5.48 6.61 21.00
CA PHE A 159 -5.28 5.19 21.19
C PHE A 159 -3.79 4.89 20.99
N HIS A 160 -3.13 4.66 22.13
CA HIS A 160 -1.94 3.82 22.26
C HIS A 160 -2.25 2.36 21.93
#